data_AF-A0A329R2E2-F1
#
_entry.id   AF-A0A329R2E2-F1
#
_cell.length_a   1.000
_cell.length_b   1.000
_cell.length_c   1.000
_cell.angle_alpha   90.00
_cell.angle_beta   90.00
_cell.angle_gamma   90.00
#
_symmetry.space_group_name_H-M   'P 1'
#
loop_
_entity.id
_entity.type
_entity.pdbx_description
1 polymer ?
#
loop_
_entity_poly.entity_id
_entity_poly.type
_entity_poly.pdbx_seq_one_letter_code
_entity_poly.pdbx_strand_id
1 'polypeptide(L)'
;MIGWVESGLTARTVRGRKMHTLQGLFDEFAAALQFPLYFGENEDAFNECIAELETLPAGEGYVVTITEPDQVLADAGDEPLGWLARSLESAAEEWAQPVELGEWWDRPAVPFHVVLAGARHVIELAARRWSSAGATPVPFEQA
;
A
#
# COMPACT_ATOMS: atom_id res chain seq x y z
N MET A 1 -10.31 -9.21 7.57
CA MET A 1 -9.93 -7.92 8.17
C MET A 1 -9.93 -7.97 9.69
N ILE A 2 -10.96 -8.55 10.33
CA ILE A 2 -11.03 -8.69 11.81
C ILE A 2 -9.76 -9.35 12.40
N GLY A 3 -9.26 -10.43 11.78
CA GLY A 3 -8.05 -11.10 12.27
C GLY A 3 -6.76 -10.26 12.27
N TRP A 4 -6.61 -9.25 11.39
CA TRP A 4 -5.42 -8.40 11.40
C TRP A 4 -5.40 -7.46 12.60
N VAL A 5 -6.55 -6.85 12.87
CA VAL A 5 -6.73 -5.95 14.01
C VAL A 5 -6.62 -6.72 15.32
N GLU A 6 -7.14 -7.95 15.39
CA GLU A 6 -6.97 -8.84 16.55
C GLU A 6 -5.51 -9.20 16.81
N SER A 7 -4.67 -9.24 15.77
CA SER A 7 -3.21 -9.43 15.88
C SER A 7 -2.44 -8.14 16.20
N GLY A 8 -3.11 -7.02 16.48
CA GLY A 8 -2.48 -5.75 16.84
C GLY A 8 -2.00 -4.90 15.66
N LEU A 9 -2.26 -5.32 14.42
CA LEU A 9 -1.88 -4.58 13.21
C LEU A 9 -2.85 -3.43 12.92
N THR A 10 -2.32 -2.31 12.45
CA THR A 10 -3.10 -1.25 11.82
C THR A 10 -3.51 -1.68 10.41
N ALA A 11 -4.71 -2.23 10.29
CA ALA A 11 -5.27 -2.67 9.02
C ALA A 11 -6.09 -1.57 8.34
N ARG A 12 -5.88 -1.38 7.04
CA ARG A 12 -6.65 -0.49 6.17
C ARG A 12 -7.05 -1.20 4.88
N THR A 13 -8.10 -0.71 4.24
CA THR A 13 -8.59 -1.28 2.99
C THR A 13 -8.83 -0.15 1.99
N VAL A 14 -8.30 -0.34 0.79
CA VAL A 14 -8.53 0.52 -0.37
C VAL A 14 -9.25 -0.29 -1.46
N ARG A 15 -10.09 0.37 -2.23
CA ARG A 15 -10.97 -0.28 -3.22
C ARG A 15 -10.51 0.01 -4.63
N GLY A 16 -10.03 -1.00 -5.34
CA GLY A 16 -9.56 -0.89 -6.73
C GLY A 16 -10.60 -0.27 -7.65
N ARG A 17 -11.89 -0.58 -7.44
CA ARG A 17 -13.00 0.05 -8.17
C ARG A 17 -13.14 1.57 -7.99
N LYS A 18 -12.41 2.18 -7.05
CA LYS A 18 -12.33 3.63 -6.84
C LYS A 18 -11.01 4.23 -7.34
N MET A 19 -10.07 3.40 -7.74
CA MET A 19 -8.70 3.78 -8.09
C MET A 19 -8.40 3.55 -9.58
N HIS A 20 -9.38 3.74 -10.47
CA HIS A 20 -9.20 3.49 -11.91
C HIS A 20 -8.21 4.48 -12.57
N THR A 21 -8.06 5.67 -11.97
CA THR A 21 -7.16 6.75 -12.38
C THR A 21 -6.20 7.10 -11.25
N LEU A 22 -5.12 7.84 -11.55
CA LEU A 22 -4.18 8.33 -10.52
C LEU A 22 -4.88 9.19 -9.46
N GLN A 23 -5.77 10.09 -9.86
CA GLN A 23 -6.54 10.88 -8.90
C GLN A 23 -7.34 9.99 -7.94
N GLY A 24 -8.07 9.00 -8.47
CA GLY A 24 -8.86 8.10 -7.64
C GLY A 24 -8.00 7.23 -6.71
N LEU A 25 -6.80 6.87 -7.15
CA LEU A 25 -5.79 6.20 -6.33
C LEU A 25 -5.34 7.11 -5.17
N PHE A 26 -4.93 8.34 -5.46
CA PHE A 26 -4.50 9.33 -4.48
C PHE A 26 -5.60 9.58 -3.43
N ASP A 27 -6.84 9.83 -3.88
CA ASP A 27 -7.98 10.04 -3.00
C ASP A 27 -8.23 8.85 -2.06
N GLU A 28 -8.21 7.63 -2.59
CA GLU A 28 -8.53 6.42 -1.82
C GLU A 28 -7.42 6.09 -0.81
N PHE A 29 -6.15 6.21 -1.19
CA PHE A 29 -5.02 6.00 -0.27
C PHE A 29 -4.94 7.08 0.80
N ALA A 30 -5.04 8.36 0.42
CA ALA A 30 -5.03 9.46 1.37
C ALA A 30 -6.17 9.33 2.39
N ALA A 31 -7.38 8.97 1.94
CA ALA A 31 -8.50 8.72 2.82
C ALA A 31 -8.30 7.49 3.71
N ALA A 32 -7.80 6.37 3.19
CA ALA A 32 -7.64 5.14 3.99
C ALA A 32 -6.51 5.25 5.03
N LEU A 33 -5.38 5.84 4.61
CA LEU A 33 -4.17 5.96 5.42
C LEU A 33 -4.08 7.27 6.21
N GLN A 34 -5.07 8.16 6.03
CA GLN A 34 -5.14 9.46 6.70
C GLN A 34 -3.93 10.36 6.38
N PHE A 35 -3.51 10.40 5.12
CA PHE A 35 -2.44 11.30 4.69
C PHE A 35 -2.70 12.76 5.12
N PRO A 36 -1.66 13.58 5.33
CA PRO A 36 -1.81 14.94 5.84
C PRO A 36 -2.70 15.83 4.95
N LEU A 37 -3.28 16.88 5.55
CA LEU A 37 -4.14 17.84 4.83
C LEU A 37 -3.43 18.59 3.69
N TYR A 38 -2.11 18.62 3.71
CA TYR A 38 -1.27 19.23 2.68
C TYR A 38 -0.78 18.24 1.62
N PHE A 39 -1.32 17.02 1.59
CA PHE A 39 -0.96 16.01 0.60
C PHE A 39 -1.09 16.57 -0.83
N GLY A 40 -0.02 16.47 -1.60
CA GLY A 40 0.13 17.16 -2.89
C GLY A 40 -0.52 16.49 -4.10
N GLU A 41 -1.19 15.34 -3.91
CA GLU A 41 -1.93 14.60 -4.95
C GLU A 41 -1.10 14.32 -6.23
N ASN A 42 0.16 13.92 -6.03
CA ASN A 42 1.07 13.50 -7.10
C ASN A 42 1.97 12.35 -6.64
N GLU A 43 2.72 11.77 -7.57
CA GLU A 43 3.55 10.59 -7.33
C GLU A 43 4.63 10.83 -6.26
N ASP A 44 5.29 11.99 -6.26
CA ASP A 44 6.33 12.32 -5.28
C ASP A 44 5.71 12.47 -3.88
N ALA A 45 4.61 13.21 -3.76
CA ALA A 45 3.89 13.36 -2.50
C ALA A 45 3.36 12.02 -1.97
N PHE A 46 2.93 11.12 -2.85
CA PHE A 46 2.49 9.78 -2.46
C PHE A 46 3.65 8.97 -1.88
N ASN A 47 4.81 8.99 -2.54
CA ASN A 47 6.02 8.29 -2.08
C ASN A 47 6.46 8.77 -0.69
N GLU A 48 6.45 10.07 -0.45
CA GLU A 48 6.75 10.65 0.86
C GLU A 48 5.74 10.18 1.92
N CYS A 49 4.43 10.31 1.65
CA CYS A 49 3.39 9.99 2.62
C CYS A 49 3.27 8.48 2.92
N ILE A 50 3.56 7.60 1.96
CA ILE A 50 3.48 6.15 2.18
C ILE A 50 4.67 5.61 2.98
N ALA A 51 5.84 6.26 2.84
CA ALA A 51 7.04 5.99 3.62
C ALA A 51 6.93 6.53 5.06
N GLU A 52 6.18 7.63 5.26
CA GLU A 52 6.01 8.27 6.56
C GLU A 52 4.53 8.53 6.90
N LEU A 53 3.95 7.67 7.74
CA LEU A 53 2.54 7.68 8.14
C LEU A 53 2.34 8.46 9.46
N GLU A 54 2.68 9.74 9.48
CA GLU A 54 2.73 10.58 10.69
C GLU A 54 1.47 10.53 11.57
N THR A 55 0.29 10.51 10.94
CA THR A 55 -1.01 10.62 11.60
C THR A 55 -1.63 9.28 11.95
N LEU A 56 -1.01 8.17 11.53
CA LEU A 56 -1.56 6.83 11.62
C LEU A 56 -0.61 5.94 12.41
N PRO A 57 -0.92 5.56 13.66
CA PRO A 57 -0.05 4.70 14.45
C PRO A 57 0.10 3.29 13.86
N ALA A 58 1.31 2.72 13.92
CA ALA A 58 1.60 1.39 13.38
C ALA A 58 0.97 0.23 14.18
N GLY A 59 0.80 0.37 15.50
CA GLY A 59 0.56 -0.81 16.35
C GLY A 59 1.73 -1.79 16.20
N GLU A 60 1.43 -3.05 15.88
CA GLU A 60 2.42 -4.08 15.55
C GLU A 60 2.90 -4.03 14.08
N GLY A 61 2.33 -3.16 13.25
CA GLY A 61 2.62 -3.05 11.82
C GLY A 61 1.41 -2.68 10.97
N TYR A 62 1.65 -2.36 9.70
CA TYR A 62 0.60 -1.97 8.76
C TYR A 62 0.22 -3.11 7.82
N VAL A 63 -1.08 -3.20 7.54
CA VAL A 63 -1.60 -4.02 6.43
C VAL A 63 -2.55 -3.19 5.58
N VAL A 64 -2.18 -2.96 4.33
CA VAL A 64 -3.04 -2.32 3.31
C VAL A 64 -3.63 -3.42 2.43
N THR A 65 -4.92 -3.67 2.59
CA THR A 65 -5.66 -4.61 1.74
C THR A 65 -6.23 -3.89 0.52
N ILE A 66 -5.82 -4.29 -0.68
CA ILE A 66 -6.36 -3.81 -1.94
C ILE A 66 -7.44 -4.78 -2.41
N THR A 67 -8.70 -4.33 -2.38
CA THR A 67 -9.83 -5.06 -2.96
C THR A 67 -9.98 -4.74 -4.45
N GLU A 68 -10.54 -5.65 -5.24
CA GLU A 68 -10.63 -5.51 -6.71
C GLU A 68 -9.30 -5.06 -7.38
N PRO A 69 -8.18 -5.76 -7.09
CA PRO A 69 -6.84 -5.32 -7.50
C PRO A 69 -6.61 -5.29 -9.02
N ASP A 70 -7.49 -5.93 -9.79
CA ASP A 70 -7.53 -5.87 -11.26
C ASP A 70 -7.98 -4.49 -11.78
N GLN A 71 -8.75 -3.73 -11.00
CA GLN A 71 -9.31 -2.43 -11.38
C GLN A 71 -8.36 -1.24 -11.11
N VAL A 72 -7.29 -1.46 -10.33
CA VAL A 72 -6.33 -0.42 -9.95
C VAL A 72 -5.66 0.15 -11.20
N LEU A 73 -5.81 1.45 -11.44
CA LEU A 73 -5.21 2.17 -12.57
C LEU A 73 -5.61 1.59 -13.94
N ALA A 74 -6.78 0.96 -14.03
CA ALA A 74 -7.28 0.35 -15.27
C ALA A 74 -7.44 1.36 -16.43
N ASP A 75 -7.69 2.63 -16.11
CA ASP A 75 -7.85 3.70 -17.10
C ASP A 75 -6.55 4.53 -17.30
N ALA A 76 -5.49 4.23 -16.53
CA ALA A 76 -4.21 4.97 -16.57
C ALA A 76 -3.07 4.18 -17.27
N GLY A 77 -3.25 2.88 -17.50
CA GLY A 77 -2.27 2.03 -18.18
C GLY A 77 -1.27 1.36 -17.23
N ASP A 78 -0.27 0.67 -17.80
CA ASP A 78 0.65 -0.18 -17.03
C ASP A 78 1.82 0.59 -16.38
N GLU A 79 2.23 1.72 -16.96
CA GLU A 79 3.33 2.53 -16.40
C GLU A 79 2.98 3.08 -15.00
N PRO A 80 1.81 3.74 -14.77
CA PRO A 80 1.40 4.14 -13.43
C PRO A 80 1.24 2.98 -12.46
N LEU A 81 0.81 1.80 -12.92
CA LEU A 81 0.74 0.62 -12.07
C LEU A 81 2.14 0.16 -11.63
N GLY A 82 3.11 0.19 -12.54
CA GLY A 82 4.50 -0.15 -12.24
C GLY A 82 5.15 0.86 -11.29
N TRP A 83 4.80 2.14 -11.40
CA TRP A 83 5.16 3.15 -10.40
C TRP A 83 4.58 2.79 -9.03
N LEU A 84 3.26 2.57 -8.92
CA LEU A 84 2.60 2.23 -7.65
C LEU A 84 3.22 0.99 -7.00
N ALA A 85 3.49 -0.05 -7.78
CA ALA A 85 4.12 -1.27 -7.29
C ALA A 85 5.48 -0.97 -6.64
N ARG A 86 6.35 -0.23 -7.33
CA ARG A 86 7.66 0.18 -6.81
C ARG A 86 7.52 1.05 -5.56
N SER A 87 6.60 2.00 -5.55
CA SER A 87 6.36 2.86 -4.39
C SER A 87 5.96 2.07 -3.15
N LEU A 88 5.07 1.08 -3.30
CA LEU A 88 4.64 0.21 -2.20
C LEU A 88 5.74 -0.75 -1.74
N GLU A 89 6.56 -1.26 -2.67
CA GLU A 89 7.74 -2.08 -2.34
C GLU A 89 8.79 -1.27 -1.59
N SER A 90 9.13 -0.06 -2.06
CA SER A 90 10.06 0.84 -1.38
C SER A 90 9.57 1.25 0.01
N ALA A 91 8.28 1.53 0.15
CA ALA A 91 7.69 1.80 1.47
C ALA A 91 7.86 0.59 2.41
N ALA A 92 7.60 -0.63 1.92
CA ALA A 92 7.79 -1.84 2.71
C ALA A 92 9.23 -2.05 3.15
N GLU A 93 10.20 -1.78 2.27
CA GLU A 93 11.62 -1.84 2.57
C GLU A 93 12.04 -0.80 3.63
N GLU A 94 11.55 0.43 3.51
CA GLU A 94 11.86 1.54 4.42
C GLU A 94 11.24 1.33 5.82
N TRP A 95 10.01 0.86 5.90
CA TRP A 95 9.38 0.50 7.17
C TRP A 95 10.11 -0.68 7.84
N ALA A 96 10.63 -1.64 7.07
CA ALA A 96 11.40 -2.77 7.57
C ALA A 96 12.79 -2.40 8.13
N GLN A 97 13.26 -1.16 7.93
CA GLN A 97 14.45 -0.64 8.60
C GLN A 97 14.09 0.10 9.89
N PRO A 98 14.88 -0.04 10.96
CA PRO A 98 14.77 0.82 12.11
C PRO A 98 15.35 2.22 11.81
N VAL A 99 14.87 3.23 12.53
CA VAL A 99 15.46 4.56 12.58
C VAL A 99 16.15 4.71 13.94
N GLU A 100 17.49 4.77 13.93
CA GLU A 100 18.34 4.83 15.13
C GLU A 100 19.26 6.07 15.07
N LEU A 101 18.66 7.26 15.02
CA LEU A 101 19.39 8.53 14.92
C LEU A 101 19.68 9.15 16.29
N GLY A 102 19.21 8.54 17.38
CA GLY A 102 19.28 9.07 18.74
C GLY A 102 18.26 10.18 19.00
N GLU A 103 17.24 10.27 18.15
CA GLU A 103 16.22 11.32 18.22
C GLU A 103 14.95 10.80 18.91
N TRP A 104 14.10 11.73 19.38
CA TRP A 104 12.88 11.32 20.11
C TRP A 104 11.85 10.61 19.23
N TRP A 105 11.99 10.72 17.90
CA TRP A 105 11.18 10.05 16.89
C TRP A 105 11.81 8.77 16.33
N ASP A 106 12.92 8.29 16.91
CA ASP A 106 13.49 6.98 16.58
C ASP A 106 12.40 5.89 16.69
N ARG A 107 12.45 4.94 15.75
CA ARG A 107 11.47 3.84 15.67
C ARG A 107 12.15 2.51 15.38
N PRO A 108 11.62 1.38 15.91
CA PRO A 108 12.05 0.07 15.43
C PRO A 108 11.63 -0.16 13.97
N ALA A 109 12.11 -1.24 13.39
CA ALA A 109 11.55 -1.77 12.16
C ALA A 109 10.07 -2.14 12.37
N VAL A 110 9.23 -1.77 11.40
CA VAL A 110 7.79 -1.99 11.42
C VAL A 110 7.41 -2.79 10.18
N PRO A 111 6.71 -3.92 10.29
CA PRO A 111 6.18 -4.62 9.13
C PRO A 111 5.17 -3.75 8.38
N PHE A 112 5.32 -3.66 7.05
CA PHE A 112 4.36 -3.01 6.17
C PHE A 112 4.00 -3.97 5.04
N HIS A 113 2.75 -4.43 5.01
CA HIS A 113 2.28 -5.41 4.06
C HIS A 113 1.19 -4.85 3.15
N VAL A 114 1.27 -5.19 1.86
CA VAL A 114 0.20 -4.97 0.89
C VAL A 114 -0.40 -6.30 0.49
N VAL A 115 -1.72 -6.43 0.60
CA VAL A 115 -2.44 -7.68 0.32
C VAL A 115 -3.44 -7.45 -0.81
N LEU A 116 -3.28 -8.16 -1.91
CA LEU A 116 -4.28 -8.20 -2.99
C LEU A 116 -5.39 -9.19 -2.62
N ALA A 117 -6.62 -8.72 -2.48
CA ALA A 117 -7.76 -9.51 -1.99
C ALA A 117 -8.94 -9.52 -2.96
N GLY A 118 -9.53 -10.69 -3.17
CA GLY A 118 -10.65 -10.87 -4.09
C GLY A 118 -10.95 -12.35 -4.38
N ALA A 119 -11.92 -12.58 -5.26
CA ALA A 119 -12.19 -13.91 -5.78
C ALA A 119 -10.97 -14.47 -6.52
N ARG A 120 -10.78 -15.79 -6.51
CA ARG A 120 -9.58 -16.44 -7.07
C ARG A 120 -9.23 -15.98 -8.49
N HIS A 121 -10.22 -15.94 -9.38
CA HIS A 121 -10.02 -15.52 -10.78
C HIS A 121 -9.59 -14.05 -10.91
N VAL A 122 -10.08 -13.18 -10.03
CA VAL A 122 -9.68 -11.76 -9.95
C VAL A 122 -8.23 -11.66 -9.51
N ILE A 123 -7.83 -12.40 -8.47
CA ILE A 123 -6.45 -12.43 -7.99
C ILE A 123 -5.49 -12.97 -9.04
N GLU A 124 -5.87 -14.01 -9.78
CA GLU A 124 -5.02 -14.54 -10.86
C GLU A 124 -4.83 -13.54 -12.00
N LEU A 125 -5.87 -12.78 -12.37
CA LEU A 125 -5.78 -11.73 -13.36
C LEU A 125 -4.90 -10.57 -12.87
N ALA A 126 -5.15 -10.10 -11.64
CA ALA A 126 -4.39 -9.05 -11.01
C ALA A 126 -2.92 -9.44 -10.87
N ALA A 127 -2.61 -10.62 -10.35
CA ALA A 127 -1.23 -11.11 -10.20
C ALA A 127 -0.46 -11.07 -11.53
N ARG A 128 -1.07 -11.51 -12.64
CA ARG A 128 -0.45 -11.40 -13.97
C ARG A 128 -0.17 -9.95 -14.36
N ARG A 129 -1.17 -9.07 -14.23
CA ARG A 129 -1.05 -7.65 -14.60
C ARG A 129 0.00 -6.93 -13.75
N TRP A 130 -0.03 -7.12 -12.44
CA TRP A 130 0.94 -6.55 -11.50
C TRP A 130 2.36 -7.10 -11.76
N SER A 131 2.49 -8.38 -12.10
CA SER A 131 3.78 -8.96 -12.50
C SER A 131 4.32 -8.34 -13.79
N SER A 132 3.45 -8.12 -14.79
CA SER A 132 3.84 -7.41 -16.02
C SER A 132 4.25 -5.96 -15.78
N ALA A 133 3.73 -5.33 -14.73
CA ALA A 133 4.11 -3.99 -14.28
C ALA A 133 5.39 -3.96 -13.41
N GLY A 134 5.98 -5.13 -13.11
CA GLY A 134 7.25 -5.26 -12.39
C GLY A 134 7.14 -5.69 -10.93
N ALA A 135 5.92 -5.83 -10.38
CA ALA A 135 5.71 -6.32 -9.02
C ALA A 135 6.00 -7.84 -8.94
N THR A 136 6.24 -8.36 -7.73
CA THR A 136 6.32 -9.82 -7.49
C THR A 136 5.30 -10.32 -6.46
N PRO A 137 3.98 -10.35 -6.80
CA PRO A 137 2.97 -10.83 -5.87
C PRO A 137 3.19 -12.30 -5.50
N VAL A 138 3.33 -12.58 -4.21
CA VAL A 138 3.44 -13.95 -3.69
C VAL A 138 2.10 -14.44 -3.12
N PRO A 139 1.75 -15.73 -3.28
CA PRO A 139 0.59 -16.29 -2.61
C PRO A 139 0.71 -16.16 -1.09
N PHE A 140 -0.38 -15.80 -0.42
CA PHE A 140 -0.40 -15.57 1.03
C PHE A 140 0.07 -16.79 1.86
N GLU A 141 -0.12 -18.02 1.36
CA GLU A 141 0.34 -19.26 2.02
C GLU A 141 1.86 -19.47 1.96
N GLN A 142 2.57 -18.64 1.19
CA GLN A 142 4.02 -18.72 0.95
C GLN A 142 4.76 -17.45 1.39
N ALA A 143 4.04 -16.51 2.03
CA ALA A 143 4.54 -15.21 2.48
C ALA A 143 5.01 -15.24 3.94
#